data_AF-A0A4Q5LHJ6-F1
#
_entry.id   AF-A0A4Q5LHJ6-F1
#
_cell.length_a   1.000
_cell.length_b   1.000
_cell.length_c   1.000
_cell.angle_alpha   90.00
_cell.angle_beta   90.00
_cell.angle_gamma   90.00
#
_symmetry.space_group_name_H-M   'P 1'
#
loop_
_entity.id
_entity.type
_entity.pdbx_description
1 polymer ?
#
loop_
_entity_poly.entity_id
_entity_poly.type
_entity_poly.pdbx_seq_one_letter_code
_entity_poly.pdbx_strand_id
1 'polypeptide(L)'
;MTRESIDAIYQRAVNAEAQKLLAYSPQNIVGFPDYGSFTAFLAGKEIPVGFWHYCIDKNFHHIFFKAQRKTLVFMHKQYISGIKMSESGIISLLSDTELAEYD
;
A
#
# COMPACT_ATOMS: atom_id res chain seq x y z
N MET A 1 9.26 7.93 -26.60
CA MET A 1 8.91 7.96 -25.16
C MET A 1 7.44 7.54 -25.06
N THR A 2 7.15 6.31 -24.65
CA THR A 2 5.78 5.83 -24.48
C THR A 2 5.16 6.52 -23.27
N ARG A 3 4.01 7.18 -23.48
CA ARG A 3 3.29 7.84 -22.39
C ARG A 3 2.79 6.75 -21.44
N GLU A 4 3.27 6.80 -20.21
CA GLU A 4 2.82 5.88 -19.18
C GLU A 4 1.33 6.07 -18.89
N SER A 5 0.61 4.96 -18.69
CA SER A 5 -0.82 5.02 -18.38
C SER A 5 -1.04 5.58 -16.98
N ILE A 6 -2.17 6.27 -16.77
CA ILE A 6 -2.53 6.79 -15.45
C ILE A 6 -2.62 5.66 -14.42
N ASP A 7 -3.07 4.47 -14.84
CA ASP A 7 -3.16 3.31 -13.96
C ASP A 7 -1.78 2.84 -13.47
N ALA A 8 -0.77 2.84 -14.34
CA ALA A 8 0.59 2.50 -13.97
C ALA A 8 1.22 3.55 -13.03
N ILE A 9 0.82 4.81 -13.14
CA ILE A 9 1.23 5.87 -12.19
C ILE A 9 0.64 5.59 -10.81
N TYR A 10 -0.67 5.35 -10.71
CA TYR A 10 -1.32 5.08 -9.42
C TYR A 10 -0.79 3.80 -8.77
N GLN A 11 -0.66 2.71 -9.52
CA GLN A 11 -0.13 1.45 -8.99
C GLN A 11 1.32 1.60 -8.51
N ARG A 12 2.16 2.34 -9.25
CA ARG A 12 3.54 2.57 -8.83
C ARG A 12 3.62 3.43 -7.58
N ALA A 13 2.72 4.40 -7.41
CA ALA A 13 2.67 5.21 -6.21
C ALA A 13 2.44 4.32 -4.97
N VAL A 14 1.40 3.48 -4.96
CA VAL A 14 1.15 2.58 -3.82
C VAL A 14 2.25 1.54 -3.62
N ASN A 15 2.82 1.00 -4.70
CA ASN A 15 3.94 0.05 -4.62
C ASN A 15 5.20 0.70 -4.01
N ALA A 16 5.50 1.94 -4.37
CA ALA A 16 6.67 2.65 -3.83
C ALA A 16 6.54 2.86 -2.32
N GLU A 17 5.34 3.13 -1.82
CA GLU A 17 5.10 3.27 -0.38
C GLU A 17 5.26 1.94 0.37
N ALA A 18 4.73 0.84 -0.17
CA ALA A 18 4.95 -0.50 0.37
C ALA A 18 6.44 -0.87 0.38
N GLN A 19 7.18 -0.57 -0.69
CA GLN A 19 8.61 -0.84 -0.79
C GLN A 19 9.45 -0.08 0.24
N LYS A 20 9.07 1.16 0.62
CA LYS A 20 9.76 1.89 1.68
C LYS A 20 9.73 1.15 3.01
N LEU A 21 8.63 0.47 3.31
CA LEU A 21 8.47 -0.28 4.56
C LEU A 21 9.29 -1.58 4.59
N LEU A 22 9.77 -2.10 3.46
CA LEU A 22 10.65 -3.27 3.44
C LEU A 22 12.00 -3.00 4.14
N ALA A 23 12.41 -1.74 4.23
CA ALA A 23 13.64 -1.33 4.91
C ALA A 23 13.44 -1.09 6.43
N TYR A 24 12.22 -1.22 6.94
CA TYR A 24 11.93 -0.95 8.34
C TYR A 24 12.35 -2.12 9.22
N SER A 25 12.65 -1.84 10.49
CA SER A 25 12.79 -2.90 11.49
C SER A 25 11.42 -3.43 11.90
N PRO A 26 11.33 -4.68 12.40
CA PRO A 26 10.10 -5.22 13.00
C PRO A 26 9.48 -4.30 14.06
N GLN A 27 10.30 -3.66 14.89
CA GLN A 27 9.82 -2.75 15.94
C GLN A 27 9.11 -1.52 15.34
N ASN A 28 9.59 -1.00 14.21
CA ASN A 28 8.94 0.12 13.52
C ASN A 28 7.62 -0.31 12.87
N ILE A 29 7.49 -1.56 12.43
CA ILE A 29 6.23 -2.11 11.91
C ILE A 29 5.21 -2.28 13.04
N VAL A 30 5.61 -2.83 14.19
CA VAL A 30 4.72 -2.99 15.35
C VAL A 30 4.21 -1.64 15.87
N GLY A 31 5.06 -0.61 15.85
CA GLY A 31 4.70 0.75 16.24
C GLY A 31 3.99 1.57 15.16
N PHE A 32 3.69 0.98 14.00
CA PHE A 32 3.06 1.70 12.89
C PHE A 32 1.60 2.03 13.24
N PRO A 33 1.09 3.25 12.90
CA PRO A 33 -0.30 3.61 13.20
C PRO A 33 -1.30 2.65 12.53
N ASP A 34 -2.43 2.39 13.21
CA ASP A 34 -3.47 1.47 12.73
C ASP A 34 -4.08 1.90 11.39
N TYR A 35 -4.20 3.21 11.15
CA TYR A 35 -4.70 3.75 9.90
C TYR A 35 -4.27 5.22 9.73
N GLY A 36 -4.34 5.70 8.50
CA GLY A 36 -4.11 7.09 8.19
C GLY A 36 -4.17 7.36 6.69
N SER A 37 -3.80 8.57 6.31
CA SER A 37 -3.73 8.96 4.91
C SER A 37 -2.64 9.99 4.68
N PHE A 38 -2.14 10.03 3.45
CA PHE A 38 -1.15 10.99 2.98
C PHE A 38 -1.26 11.19 1.47
N THR A 39 -0.55 12.17 0.95
CA THR A 39 -0.47 12.44 -0.49
C THR A 39 0.87 11.95 -1.03
N ALA A 40 0.83 10.97 -1.95
CA ALA A 40 2.00 10.55 -2.70
C ALA A 40 2.18 11.45 -3.94
N PHE A 41 3.41 11.87 -4.21
CA PHE A 41 3.75 12.70 -5.37
C PHE A 41 4.50 11.85 -6.39
N LEU A 42 3.87 11.54 -7.53
CA LEU A 42 4.50 10.74 -8.58
C LEU A 42 4.21 11.33 -9.98
N ALA A 43 5.27 11.49 -10.77
CA ALA A 43 5.21 12.04 -12.13
C ALA A 43 4.44 13.39 -12.21
N GLY A 44 4.63 14.25 -11.21
CA GLY A 44 3.96 15.56 -11.11
C GLY A 44 2.47 15.48 -10.74
N LYS A 45 2.00 14.34 -10.23
CA LYS A 45 0.62 14.16 -9.74
C LYS A 45 0.58 13.95 -8.24
N GLU A 46 -0.42 14.56 -7.62
CA GLU A 46 -0.83 14.29 -6.24
C GLU A 46 -1.81 13.13 -6.21
N ILE A 47 -1.47 12.09 -5.47
CA ILE A 47 -2.25 10.86 -5.36
C ILE A 47 -2.60 10.67 -3.89
N PRO A 48 -3.87 10.84 -3.48
CA PRO A 48 -4.27 10.54 -2.12
C PRO A 48 -4.18 9.03 -1.88
N VAL A 49 -3.45 8.65 -0.83
CA VAL A 49 -3.24 7.27 -0.41
C VAL A 49 -3.72 7.13 1.03
N GLY A 50 -4.63 6.18 1.25
CA GLY A 50 -4.95 5.70 2.59
C GLY A 50 -4.08 4.50 2.93
N PHE A 51 -3.84 4.26 4.22
CA PHE A 51 -3.23 3.03 4.69
C PHE A 51 -3.95 2.48 5.91
N TRP A 52 -3.81 1.18 6.09
CA TRP A 52 -4.33 0.42 7.23
C TRP A 52 -3.28 -0.59 7.66
N HIS A 53 -3.19 -0.77 8.97
CA HIS A 53 -2.32 -1.71 9.64
C HIS A 53 -3.19 -2.66 10.45
N TYR A 54 -3.20 -3.93 10.04
CA TYR A 54 -3.88 -5.00 10.74
C TYR A 54 -2.88 -5.83 11.54
N CYS A 55 -3.01 -5.78 12.86
CA CYS A 55 -2.33 -6.67 13.79
C CYS A 55 -3.18 -7.93 13.97
N ILE A 56 -2.82 -9.00 13.28
CA ILE A 56 -3.54 -10.28 13.32
C ILE A 56 -3.09 -11.10 14.54
N ASP A 57 -1.80 -11.06 14.85
CA ASP A 57 -1.20 -11.56 16.10
C ASP A 57 -0.02 -10.65 16.49
N LYS A 58 0.53 -10.80 17.70
CA LYS A 58 1.64 -9.99 18.25
C LYS A 58 2.86 -9.88 17.35
N ASN A 59 3.07 -10.86 16.47
CA ASN A 59 4.18 -10.90 15.53
C ASN A 59 3.71 -11.03 14.08
N PHE A 60 2.40 -10.93 13.81
CA PHE A 60 1.85 -11.06 12.47
C PHE A 60 1.05 -9.81 12.09
N HIS A 61 1.65 -9.00 11.22
CA HIS A 61 1.17 -7.66 10.90
C HIS A 61 1.07 -7.47 9.40
N HIS A 62 -0.06 -6.95 8.92
CA HIS A 62 -0.25 -6.55 7.53
C HIS A 62 -0.42 -5.04 7.46
N ILE A 63 0.33 -4.38 6.59
CA ILE A 63 0.16 -2.95 6.28
C ILE A 63 -0.10 -2.83 4.80
N PHE A 64 -1.24 -2.28 4.40
CA PHE A 64 -1.55 -2.04 3.00
C PHE A 64 -1.96 -0.60 2.75
N PHE A 65 -1.69 -0.17 1.54
CA PHE A 65 -1.90 1.15 1.00
C PHE A 65 -2.94 1.05 -0.12
N LYS A 66 -3.90 1.98 -0.11
CA LYS A 66 -4.98 2.04 -1.08
C LYS A 66 -5.03 3.44 -1.67
N ALA A 67 -4.97 3.52 -3.00
CA ALA A 67 -5.32 4.72 -3.75
C ALA A 67 -6.60 4.46 -4.55
N GLN A 68 -7.40 5.50 -4.73
CA GLN A 68 -8.63 5.42 -5.52
C GLN A 68 -8.65 6.52 -6.57
N ARG A 69 -9.12 6.17 -7.78
CA ARG A 69 -9.32 7.10 -8.89
C ARG A 69 -10.74 7.00 -9.41
N LYS A 70 -11.42 8.15 -9.50
CA LYS A 70 -12.69 8.26 -10.22
C LYS A 70 -12.45 8.10 -11.72
N THR A 71 -13.16 7.18 -12.37
CA THR A 71 -13.02 6.94 -13.81
C THR A 71 -14.21 7.49 -14.60
N LEU A 72 -15.42 7.02 -14.29
CA LEU A 72 -16.70 7.46 -14.87
C LEU A 72 -17.73 7.60 -13.74
N VAL A 73 -18.87 8.26 -13.97
CA VAL A 73 -19.91 8.52 -12.96
C VAL A 73 -20.21 7.26 -12.11
N PHE A 74 -19.91 7.34 -10.80
CA PHE A 74 -19.96 6.26 -9.78
C PHE A 74 -18.92 5.12 -9.86
N MET A 75 -18.13 5.02 -10.93
CA MET A 75 -17.06 4.04 -11.05
C MET A 75 -15.75 4.56 -10.44
N HIS A 76 -15.18 3.75 -9.55
CA HIS A 76 -13.89 3.99 -8.94
C HIS A 76 -12.96 2.83 -9.31
N LYS A 77 -11.70 3.16 -9.60
CA LYS A 77 -10.63 2.18 -9.74
C LYS A 77 -9.77 2.22 -8.50
N GLN A 78 -9.57 1.05 -7.89
CA GLN A 78 -8.73 0.84 -6.73
C GLN A 78 -7.34 0.39 -7.17
N TYR A 79 -6.34 0.84 -6.41
CA TYR A 79 -4.94 0.41 -6.54
C TYR A 79 -4.47 0.09 -5.13
N ILE A 80 -3.99 -1.13 -4.94
CA ILE A 80 -3.62 -1.64 -3.63
C ILE A 80 -2.22 -2.23 -3.68
N SER A 81 -1.48 -2.10 -2.59
CA SER A 81 -0.18 -2.72 -2.36
C SER A 81 0.08 -2.77 -0.87
N GLY A 82 1.00 -3.61 -0.41
CA GLY A 82 1.30 -3.66 1.01
C GLY A 82 2.41 -4.63 1.37
N ILE A 83 2.67 -4.72 2.65
CA ILE A 83 3.65 -5.60 3.25
C ILE A 83 3.01 -6.46 4.33
N LYS A 84 3.64 -7.59 4.62
CA LYS A 84 3.42 -8.37 5.82
C LYS A 84 4.72 -8.53 6.58
N MET A 85 4.60 -8.58 7.90
CA MET A 85 5.61 -9.10 8.79
C MET A 85 5.16 -10.49 9.26
N SER A 86 5.94 -11.51 8.95
CA SER A 86 5.71 -12.87 9.44
C SER A 86 6.05 -12.99 10.93
N GLU A 87 5.60 -14.07 11.58
CA GLU A 87 5.92 -14.36 12.98
C GLU A 87 7.43 -14.40 13.28
N SER A 88 8.24 -14.74 12.28
CA SER A 88 9.72 -14.73 12.36
C SER A 88 10.34 -13.32 12.24
N GLY A 89 9.51 -12.27 12.10
CA GLY A 89 9.94 -10.89 11.91
C GLY A 89 10.41 -10.57 10.48
N ILE A 90 10.19 -11.47 9.51
CA ILE A 90 10.56 -11.21 8.11
C ILE A 90 9.51 -10.32 7.48
N ILE A 91 9.95 -9.19 6.92
CA ILE A 91 9.09 -8.24 6.22
C ILE A 91 9.16 -8.55 4.72
N SER A 92 7.99 -8.70 4.10
CA SER A 92 7.87 -9.01 2.67
C SER A 92 6.65 -8.31 2.07
N LEU A 93 6.58 -8.21 0.74
CA LEU A 93 5.40 -7.71 0.06
C LEU A 93 4.23 -8.70 0.22
N LEU A 94 3.02 -8.17 0.33
CA LEU A 94 1.81 -8.98 0.18
C LEU A 94 1.71 -9.49 -1.25
N SER A 95 1.29 -10.75 -1.40
CA SER A 95 0.97 -11.33 -2.70
C SER A 95 -0.37 -10.80 -3.22
N ASP A 96 -0.62 -10.94 -4.53
CA ASP A 96 -1.88 -10.54 -5.15
C ASP A 96 -3.10 -11.22 -4.49
N THR A 97 -2.96 -12.48 -4.06
CA THR A 97 -4.00 -13.21 -3.34
C THR A 97 -4.30 -12.59 -1.98
N GLU A 98 -3.26 -12.22 -1.22
CA GLU A 98 -3.43 -11.58 0.09
C GLU A 98 -4.00 -10.17 -0.04
N LEU A 99 -3.62 -9.43 -1.09
CA LEU A 99 -4.18 -8.12 -1.39
C LEU A 99 -5.66 -8.18 -1.75
N ALA A 100 -6.11 -9.25 -2.42
CA ALA A 100 -7.51 -9.44 -2.78
C ALA A 100 -8.44 -9.60 -1.58
N GLU A 101 -7.92 -9.94 -0.39
CA GLU A 101 -8.70 -9.98 0.85
C GLU A 101 -9.08 -8.58 1.37
N TYR A 102 -8.46 -7.52 0.83
CA TYR A 102 -8.61 -6.13 1.27
C TYR A 102 -9.26 -5.19 0.22
N ASP A 103 -9.60 -5.71 -0.96
CA ASP A 103 -10.21 -4.93 -2.05
C ASP A 103 -11.72 -4.73 -1.83
#